data_AF-A0A1F7H1V1-F1
#
_entry.id   AF-A0A1F7H1V1-F1
#
_cell.length_a   1.000
_cell.length_b   1.000
_cell.length_c   1.000
_cell.angle_alpha   90.00
_cell.angle_beta   90.00
_cell.angle_gamma   90.00
#
_symmetry.space_group_name_H-M   'P 1'
#
loop_
_entity.id
_entity.type
_entity.pdbx_description
1 polymer ?
#
loop_
_entity_poly.entity_id
_entity_poly.type
_entity_poly.pdbx_seq_one_letter_code
_entity_poly.pdbx_strand_id
1 'polypeptide(L)'
;MFTFVAVSAHIKTRRTGKIIWIAGSIFFWTAALFSKETALFWIPTLIFLWEWTKGFKKLRQHSLYIVTFILVAVLYGIFRLQAVPEIWRSVKADLSLSGALGTRLSMLTQRLTDIFNPTKPAFSDAVLVKGMVSWHTWLAILSIVAGVVITFKSKRRSIVTRLAFFVLIALIPALSIVPLPRFNSPHYSFIAIPVVGMIVVLIGRQVVRRFGNLGKALFVLLVGIWIFFMAVSTFTAGFQFKDDLRLFGPEVKRDDNFREGHFYLGDYYLRRENYQLAAKHLEDSLRQRPGVIAFVDRPAAMINLAGTYLSLRKIDEAQKLLREVAEKNSGINHLRSLYNLAVIADRKGAYQEIVNLLGDDIYQWQQPEPLLLFVKGLVKTGNEAGAEGILKNRLFINDYKKRQEIIQTFR
;
A
#
# COMPACT_ATOMS: atom_id res chain seq x y z
N MET A 1 -6.06 17.91 0.21
CA MET A 1 -6.41 19.28 -0.22
C MET A 1 -7.05 19.29 -1.62
N PHE A 2 -6.34 18.86 -2.67
CA PHE A 2 -6.83 18.92 -4.06
C PHE A 2 -8.20 18.28 -4.29
N THR A 3 -8.48 17.13 -3.67
CA THR A 3 -9.81 16.48 -3.66
C THR A 3 -10.94 17.43 -3.23
N PHE A 4 -10.76 18.17 -2.13
CA PHE A 4 -11.78 19.09 -1.63
C PHE A 4 -11.95 20.31 -2.53
N VAL A 5 -10.86 20.82 -3.10
CA VAL A 5 -10.91 21.95 -4.03
C VAL A 5 -11.61 21.55 -5.34
N ALA A 6 -11.33 20.35 -5.87
CA ALA A 6 -12.00 19.82 -7.05
C ALA A 6 -13.52 19.69 -6.85
N VAL A 7 -13.95 19.14 -5.71
CA VAL A 7 -15.38 19.02 -5.36
C VAL A 7 -16.01 20.39 -5.13
N SER A 8 -15.31 21.31 -4.46
CA SER A 8 -15.81 22.67 -4.21
C SER A 8 -15.98 23.47 -5.50
N ALA A 9 -15.03 23.33 -6.44
CA ALA A 9 -15.11 23.90 -7.77
C ALA A 9 -16.30 23.32 -8.55
N HIS A 10 -16.55 22.00 -8.49
CA HIS A 10 -17.76 21.39 -9.07
C HIS A 10 -19.04 21.99 -8.50
N ILE A 11 -19.14 22.12 -7.17
CA ILE A 11 -20.31 22.74 -6.52
C ILE A 11 -20.49 24.19 -7.00
N LYS A 12 -19.39 24.94 -7.18
CA LYS A 12 -19.44 26.33 -7.64
C LYS A 12 -19.79 26.45 -9.13
N THR A 13 -19.34 25.52 -9.97
CA THR A 13 -19.81 25.34 -11.35
C THR A 13 -21.32 25.17 -11.36
N ARG A 14 -21.87 24.32 -10.49
CA ARG A 14 -23.32 24.06 -10.43
C ARG A 14 -24.14 25.28 -10.01
N ARG A 15 -23.56 26.18 -9.22
CA ARG A 15 -24.22 27.43 -8.80
C ARG A 15 -24.12 28.54 -9.84
N THR A 16 -22.99 28.64 -10.55
CA THR A 16 -22.66 29.83 -11.36
C THR A 16 -22.64 29.58 -12.87
N GLY A 17 -22.48 28.33 -13.30
CA GLY A 17 -22.29 27.97 -14.71
C GLY A 17 -20.99 28.44 -15.35
N LYS A 18 -20.10 29.14 -14.62
CA LYS A 18 -18.88 29.73 -15.20
C LYS A 18 -17.83 28.67 -15.55
N ILE A 19 -17.26 28.77 -16.74
CA ILE A 19 -16.24 27.86 -17.28
C ILE A 19 -14.99 27.78 -16.39
N ILE A 20 -14.58 28.87 -15.74
CA ILE A 20 -13.40 28.88 -14.86
C ILE A 20 -13.49 27.84 -13.73
N TRP A 21 -14.70 27.56 -13.22
CA TRP A 21 -14.90 26.54 -12.18
C TRP A 21 -14.88 25.12 -12.74
N ILE A 22 -15.26 24.93 -14.00
CA ILE A 22 -15.10 23.65 -14.71
C ILE A 22 -13.60 23.35 -14.88
N ALA A 23 -12.86 24.31 -15.44
CA ALA A 23 -11.42 24.21 -15.62
C ALA A 23 -10.70 23.98 -14.29
N GLY A 24 -11.06 24.73 -13.25
CA GLY A 24 -10.52 24.53 -11.91
C GLY A 24 -10.82 23.15 -11.33
N SER A 25 -12.05 22.64 -11.48
CA SER A 25 -12.40 21.30 -11.00
C SER A 25 -11.58 20.21 -11.69
N ILE A 26 -11.42 20.29 -13.01
CA ILE A 26 -10.60 19.35 -13.80
C ILE A 26 -9.13 19.44 -13.39
N PHE A 27 -8.57 20.65 -13.33
CA PHE A 27 -7.18 20.88 -12.93
C PHE A 27 -6.86 20.29 -11.56
N PHE A 28 -7.66 20.64 -10.54
CA PHE A 28 -7.41 20.15 -9.18
C PHE A 28 -7.69 18.67 -9.04
N TRP A 29 -8.58 18.10 -9.84
CA TRP A 29 -8.75 16.67 -9.87
C TRP A 29 -7.54 15.97 -10.48
N THR A 30 -7.04 16.42 -11.63
CA THR A 30 -5.79 15.90 -12.21
C THR A 30 -4.63 16.01 -11.22
N ALA A 31 -4.46 17.15 -10.53
CA ALA A 31 -3.47 17.31 -9.47
C ALA A 31 -3.70 16.34 -8.30
N ALA A 32 -4.94 16.08 -7.91
CA ALA A 32 -5.26 15.07 -6.90
C ALA A 32 -4.86 13.65 -7.36
N LEU A 33 -5.03 13.32 -8.64
CA LEU A 33 -4.62 12.03 -9.21
C LEU A 33 -3.11 11.84 -9.21
N PHE A 34 -2.36 12.88 -9.59
CA PHE A 34 -0.90 12.88 -9.49
C PHE A 34 -0.41 12.79 -8.04
N SER A 35 -1.21 13.21 -7.07
CA SER A 35 -0.90 13.07 -5.65
C SER A 35 -1.22 11.67 -5.10
N LYS A 36 -2.44 11.15 -5.32
CA LYS A 36 -2.93 9.85 -4.83
C LYS A 36 -4.01 9.25 -5.74
N GLU A 37 -3.85 7.97 -6.08
CA GLU A 37 -4.82 7.21 -6.92
C GLU A 37 -6.22 7.16 -6.33
N THR A 38 -6.35 7.24 -4.99
CA THR A 38 -7.63 7.26 -4.30
C THR A 38 -8.53 8.41 -4.77
N ALA A 39 -7.97 9.45 -5.38
CA ALA A 39 -8.73 10.54 -5.98
C ALA A 39 -9.64 10.08 -7.15
N LEU A 40 -9.30 8.99 -7.85
CA LEU A 40 -10.17 8.35 -8.85
C LEU A 40 -11.50 7.92 -8.24
N PHE A 41 -11.47 7.46 -7.00
CA PHE A 41 -12.67 7.00 -6.31
C PHE A 41 -13.38 8.14 -5.57
N TRP A 42 -12.64 8.94 -4.81
CA TRP A 42 -13.24 9.90 -3.89
C TRP A 42 -13.93 11.07 -4.57
N ILE A 43 -13.35 11.63 -5.63
CA ILE A 43 -13.95 12.82 -6.27
C ILE A 43 -15.31 12.49 -6.90
N PRO A 44 -15.45 11.42 -7.72
CA PRO A 44 -16.76 10.99 -8.21
C PRO A 44 -17.73 10.68 -7.09
N THR A 45 -17.27 9.98 -6.07
CA THR A 45 -18.10 9.57 -4.95
C THR A 45 -18.70 10.77 -4.25
N LEU A 46 -17.87 11.77 -3.94
CA LEU A 46 -18.30 13.00 -3.27
C LEU A 46 -19.24 13.83 -4.14
N ILE A 47 -18.96 13.92 -5.44
CA ILE A 47 -19.82 14.60 -6.40
C ILE A 47 -21.16 13.88 -6.54
N PHE A 48 -21.14 12.55 -6.70
CA PHE A 48 -22.33 11.70 -6.77
C PHE A 48 -23.20 11.86 -5.52
N LEU A 49 -22.59 11.80 -4.34
CA LEU A 49 -23.28 12.01 -3.07
C LEU A 49 -23.94 13.39 -3.01
N TRP A 50 -23.22 14.43 -3.44
CA TRP A 50 -23.77 15.78 -3.51
C TRP A 50 -24.94 15.88 -4.50
N GLU A 51 -24.80 15.36 -5.72
CA GLU A 51 -25.83 15.33 -6.76
C GLU A 51 -27.07 14.54 -6.32
N TRP A 52 -26.87 13.45 -5.60
CA TRP A 52 -27.94 12.63 -5.04
C TRP A 52 -28.81 13.40 -4.05
N THR A 53 -28.20 14.26 -3.22
CA THR A 53 -28.96 15.16 -2.33
C THR A 53 -29.81 16.19 -3.10
N LYS A 54 -29.49 16.44 -4.36
CA LYS A 54 -30.25 17.32 -5.27
C LYS A 54 -31.20 16.55 -6.19
N GLY A 55 -31.28 15.22 -6.03
CA GLY A 55 -32.18 14.36 -6.80
C GLY A 55 -31.78 14.21 -8.27
N PHE A 56 -30.51 14.43 -8.63
CA PHE A 56 -29.98 14.28 -10.00
C PHE A 56 -30.70 15.09 -11.09
N LYS A 57 -31.56 16.07 -10.73
CA LYS A 57 -32.45 16.79 -11.66
C LYS A 57 -31.76 17.45 -12.86
N LYS A 58 -30.45 17.67 -12.78
CA LYS A 58 -29.65 18.32 -13.84
C LYS A 58 -28.41 17.51 -14.23
N LEU A 59 -28.38 16.20 -14.00
CA LEU A 59 -27.20 15.37 -14.30
C LEU A 59 -26.88 15.36 -15.80
N ARG A 60 -27.91 15.38 -16.67
CA ARG A 60 -27.76 15.42 -18.13
C ARG A 60 -27.05 16.67 -18.64
N GLN A 61 -27.20 17.81 -17.94
CA GLN A 61 -26.49 19.06 -18.25
C GLN A 61 -24.98 19.00 -17.93
N HIS A 62 -24.52 17.92 -17.30
CA HIS A 62 -23.13 17.70 -16.91
C HIS A 62 -22.57 16.40 -17.48
N SER A 63 -23.14 15.89 -18.58
CA SER A 63 -22.57 14.76 -19.32
C SER A 63 -21.11 15.02 -19.70
N LEU A 64 -20.78 16.25 -20.11
CA LEU A 64 -19.41 16.65 -20.41
C LEU A 64 -18.47 16.41 -19.21
N TYR A 65 -18.90 16.74 -18.00
CA TYR A 65 -18.09 16.51 -16.79
C TYR A 65 -17.85 15.02 -16.55
N ILE A 66 -18.87 14.19 -16.74
CA ILE A 66 -18.76 12.72 -16.61
C ILE A 66 -17.84 12.15 -17.71
N VAL A 67 -17.95 12.65 -18.94
CA VAL A 67 -17.09 12.23 -20.06
C VAL A 67 -15.64 12.62 -19.80
N THR A 68 -15.37 13.87 -19.41
CA THR A 68 -14.04 14.30 -18.98
C THR A 68 -13.54 13.44 -17.81
N PHE A 69 -14.45 13.05 -16.91
CA PHE A 69 -14.12 12.17 -15.81
C PHE A 69 -13.63 10.79 -16.28
N ILE A 70 -14.41 10.15 -17.14
CA ILE A 70 -14.05 8.85 -17.67
C ILE A 70 -12.74 8.94 -18.47
N LEU A 71 -12.57 9.99 -19.28
CA LEU A 71 -11.38 10.19 -20.09
C LEU A 71 -10.10 10.32 -19.25
N VAL A 72 -10.09 11.21 -18.24
CA VAL A 72 -8.92 11.40 -17.38
C VAL A 72 -8.63 10.14 -16.56
N ALA A 73 -9.65 9.42 -16.09
CA ALA A 73 -9.47 8.15 -15.39
C ALA A 73 -8.87 7.06 -16.30
N VAL A 74 -9.33 6.96 -17.55
CA VAL A 74 -8.79 6.02 -18.55
C VAL A 74 -7.35 6.35 -18.90
N LEU A 75 -7.06 7.62 -19.20
CA LEU A 75 -5.69 8.08 -19.51
C LEU A 75 -4.74 7.80 -18.33
N TYR A 76 -5.15 8.14 -17.12
CA TYR A 76 -4.40 7.81 -15.91
C TYR A 76 -4.16 6.30 -15.78
N GLY A 77 -5.20 5.48 -16.01
CA GLY A 77 -5.10 4.03 -15.99
C GLY A 77 -4.08 3.49 -16.99
N ILE A 78 -4.06 4.00 -18.22
CA ILE A 78 -3.09 3.63 -19.26
C ILE A 78 -1.67 3.99 -18.81
N PHE A 79 -1.44 5.24 -18.39
CA PHE A 79 -0.12 5.66 -17.91
C PHE A 79 0.34 4.84 -16.71
N ARG A 80 -0.57 4.50 -15.79
CA ARG A 80 -0.25 3.71 -14.61
C ARG A 80 0.10 2.27 -14.95
N LEU A 81 -0.62 1.66 -15.90
CA LEU A 81 -0.34 0.31 -16.41
C LEU A 81 1.04 0.25 -17.09
N GLN A 82 1.42 1.29 -17.83
CA GLN A 82 2.74 1.38 -18.47
C GLN A 82 3.86 1.64 -17.45
N ALA A 83 3.62 2.51 -16.46
CA ALA A 83 4.64 2.91 -15.50
C ALA A 83 4.93 1.84 -14.45
N VAL A 84 3.93 1.02 -14.06
CA VAL A 84 4.10 -0.01 -13.03
C VAL A 84 3.34 -1.30 -13.39
N PRO A 85 3.80 -2.04 -14.40
CA PRO A 85 3.13 -3.27 -14.85
C PRO A 85 3.12 -4.36 -13.77
N GLU A 86 4.06 -4.35 -12.83
CA GLU A 86 4.24 -5.39 -11.81
C GLU A 86 3.09 -5.42 -10.79
N ILE A 87 2.51 -4.27 -10.45
CA ILE A 87 1.37 -4.19 -9.52
C ILE A 87 0.18 -5.01 -10.05
N TRP A 88 -0.02 -5.01 -11.37
CA TRP A 88 -1.12 -5.71 -12.03
C TRP A 88 -0.86 -7.21 -12.22
N ARG A 89 0.41 -7.63 -12.14
CA ARG A 89 0.83 -9.02 -12.17
C ARG A 89 0.77 -9.70 -10.79
N SER A 90 0.29 -9.00 -9.75
CA SER A 90 0.14 -9.59 -8.42
C SER A 90 -0.64 -10.92 -8.50
N VAL A 91 -0.09 -11.95 -7.87
CA VAL A 91 -0.68 -13.29 -7.86
C VAL A 91 -2.06 -13.18 -7.22
N LYS A 92 -3.12 -13.31 -8.03
CA LYS A 92 -4.47 -13.46 -7.50
C LYS A 92 -4.47 -14.72 -6.66
N ALA A 93 -4.84 -14.60 -5.39
CA ALA A 93 -5.14 -15.76 -4.59
C ALA A 93 -6.24 -16.54 -5.32
N ASP A 94 -6.00 -17.82 -5.59
CA ASP A 94 -6.98 -18.70 -6.21
C ASP A 94 -8.07 -19.01 -5.18
N LEU A 95 -9.13 -18.21 -5.21
CA LEU A 95 -10.24 -18.27 -4.27
C LEU A 95 -11.50 -18.67 -5.01
N SER A 96 -12.23 -19.63 -4.46
CA SER A 96 -13.60 -19.89 -4.87
C SER A 96 -14.44 -18.61 -4.74
N LEU A 97 -15.49 -18.46 -5.55
CA LEU A 97 -16.38 -17.30 -5.49
C LEU A 97 -16.91 -17.05 -4.06
N SER A 98 -17.25 -18.13 -3.34
CA SER A 98 -17.69 -18.06 -1.94
C SER A 98 -16.60 -17.53 -1.01
N GLY A 99 -15.36 -18.01 -1.15
CA GLY A 99 -14.22 -17.51 -0.39
C GLY A 99 -13.89 -16.06 -0.73
N ALA A 100 -13.94 -15.70 -2.01
CA ALA A 100 -13.69 -14.36 -2.51
C ALA A 100 -14.70 -13.34 -1.96
N LEU A 101 -16.00 -13.64 -1.98
CA LEU A 101 -17.05 -12.74 -1.47
C LEU A 101 -17.10 -12.73 0.05
N GLY A 102 -17.05 -13.90 0.69
CA GLY A 102 -17.14 -14.03 2.14
C GLY A 102 -15.98 -13.35 2.86
N THR A 103 -14.76 -13.45 2.32
CA THR A 103 -13.59 -12.78 2.90
C THR A 103 -13.71 -11.25 2.81
N ARG A 104 -14.10 -10.72 1.65
CA ARG A 104 -14.27 -9.27 1.45
C ARG A 104 -15.37 -8.67 2.33
N LEU A 105 -16.51 -9.35 2.42
CA LEU A 105 -17.61 -8.93 3.29
C LEU A 105 -17.20 -9.03 4.77
N SER A 106 -16.48 -10.08 5.16
CA SER A 106 -15.95 -10.20 6.52
C SER A 106 -14.99 -9.06 6.86
N MET A 107 -14.18 -8.57 5.90
CA MET A 107 -13.32 -7.40 6.10
C MET A 107 -14.13 -6.13 6.30
N LEU A 108 -15.26 -5.95 5.61
CA LEU A 108 -16.14 -4.81 5.86
C LEU A 108 -16.64 -4.81 7.32
N THR A 109 -17.07 -5.97 7.84
CA THR A 109 -17.46 -6.11 9.25
C THR A 109 -16.32 -5.76 10.20
N GLN A 110 -15.10 -6.22 9.90
CA GLN A 110 -13.95 -5.88 10.71
C GLN A 110 -13.66 -4.37 10.68
N ARG A 111 -13.73 -3.72 9.51
CA ARG A 111 -13.55 -2.26 9.42
C ARG A 111 -14.63 -1.48 10.16
N LEU A 112 -15.89 -1.93 10.07
CA LEU A 112 -16.98 -1.33 10.83
C LEU A 112 -16.73 -1.45 12.33
N THR A 113 -16.21 -2.59 12.79
CA THR A 113 -15.86 -2.81 14.20
C THR A 113 -14.70 -1.91 14.62
N ASP A 114 -13.64 -1.82 13.81
CA ASP A 114 -12.46 -0.98 14.08
C ASP A 114 -12.79 0.51 14.17
N ILE A 115 -13.82 1.00 13.47
CA ILE A 115 -14.27 2.39 13.58
C ILE A 115 -14.81 2.74 14.97
N PHE A 116 -15.50 1.80 15.61
CA PHE A 116 -16.11 2.01 16.93
C PHE A 116 -15.23 1.53 18.08
N ASN A 117 -14.27 0.64 17.80
CA ASN A 117 -13.33 0.15 18.79
C ASN A 117 -12.36 1.27 19.21
N PRO A 118 -12.31 1.67 20.49
CA PRO A 118 -11.40 2.72 20.94
C PRO A 118 -9.93 2.27 21.00
N THR A 119 -9.65 0.98 20.85
CA THR A 119 -8.29 0.43 20.87
C THR A 119 -7.64 0.48 19.49
N LYS A 120 -6.30 0.50 19.45
CA LYS A 120 -5.52 0.43 18.21
C LYS A 120 -5.96 -0.78 17.38
N PRO A 121 -6.37 -0.61 16.11
CA PRO A 121 -6.69 -1.73 15.25
C PRO A 121 -5.45 -2.58 14.99
N ALA A 122 -5.67 -3.84 14.62
CA ALA A 122 -4.58 -4.72 14.24
C ALA A 122 -3.83 -4.18 13.02
N PHE A 123 -2.49 -4.29 13.06
CA PHE A 123 -1.65 -3.85 11.96
C PHE A 123 -1.43 -4.96 10.93
N SER A 124 -1.57 -6.23 11.35
CA SER A 124 -1.52 -7.38 10.44
C SER A 124 -2.52 -7.22 9.29
N ASP A 125 -2.00 -7.35 8.08
CA ASP A 125 -2.79 -7.41 6.86
C ASP A 125 -3.20 -8.84 6.50
N ALA A 126 -2.79 -9.83 7.30
CA ALA A 126 -3.11 -11.23 7.07
C ALA A 126 -4.59 -11.49 7.35
N VAL A 127 -5.23 -12.18 6.41
CA VAL A 127 -6.66 -12.46 6.44
C VAL A 127 -6.92 -13.92 6.15
N LEU A 128 -7.58 -14.58 7.10
CA LEU A 128 -8.13 -15.91 6.89
C LEU A 128 -9.27 -15.84 5.87
N VAL A 129 -9.19 -16.71 4.86
CA VAL A 129 -10.24 -16.87 3.85
C VAL A 129 -11.51 -17.36 4.53
N LYS A 130 -12.58 -16.58 4.38
CA LYS A 130 -13.90 -16.87 4.96
C LYS A 130 -14.90 -17.11 3.84
N GLY A 131 -15.72 -18.15 4.01
CA GLY A 131 -16.84 -18.43 3.09
C GLY A 131 -18.05 -17.53 3.36
N MET A 132 -19.04 -17.64 2.47
CA MET A 132 -20.31 -16.89 2.61
C MET A 132 -21.12 -17.23 3.86
N VAL A 133 -20.91 -18.40 4.46
CA VAL A 133 -21.63 -18.89 5.65
C VAL A 133 -21.09 -18.27 6.96
N SER A 134 -19.93 -17.61 6.93
CA SER A 134 -19.35 -16.94 8.10
C SER A 134 -20.31 -15.89 8.67
N TRP A 135 -20.46 -15.86 10.00
CA TRP A 135 -21.32 -14.87 10.68
C TRP A 135 -20.87 -13.42 10.40
N HIS A 136 -19.56 -13.19 10.20
CA HIS A 136 -19.03 -11.87 9.84
C HIS A 136 -19.53 -11.42 8.46
N THR A 137 -19.69 -12.36 7.53
CA THR A 137 -20.23 -12.10 6.19
C THR A 137 -21.69 -11.69 6.28
N TRP A 138 -22.48 -12.43 7.06
CA TRP A 138 -23.89 -12.11 7.29
C TRP A 138 -24.08 -10.76 7.99
N LEU A 139 -23.24 -10.44 8.97
CA LEU A 139 -23.28 -9.14 9.63
C LEU A 139 -22.98 -7.98 8.67
N ALA A 140 -22.06 -8.17 7.72
CA ALA A 140 -21.78 -7.19 6.67
C ALA A 140 -22.99 -7.01 5.74
N ILE A 141 -23.59 -8.12 5.28
CA ILE A 141 -24.77 -8.09 4.42
C ILE A 141 -25.92 -7.37 5.13
N LEU A 142 -26.20 -7.72 6.39
CA LEU A 142 -27.22 -7.09 7.20
C LEU A 142 -26.95 -5.59 7.37
N SER A 143 -25.69 -5.20 7.61
CA SER A 143 -25.31 -3.78 7.75
C SER A 143 -25.52 -2.99 6.45
N ILE A 144 -25.15 -3.57 5.30
CA ILE A 144 -25.37 -2.96 3.98
C ILE A 144 -26.88 -2.84 3.72
N VAL A 145 -27.64 -3.93 3.88
CA VAL A 145 -29.08 -3.97 3.63
C VAL A 145 -29.81 -2.98 4.54
N ALA A 146 -29.50 -2.98 5.84
CA ALA A 146 -30.08 -2.04 6.79
C ALA A 146 -29.76 -0.59 6.42
N GLY A 147 -28.50 -0.28 6.09
CA GLY A 147 -28.10 1.05 5.66
C GLY A 147 -28.83 1.51 4.39
N VAL A 148 -28.97 0.62 3.41
CA VAL A 148 -29.72 0.89 2.17
C VAL A 148 -31.21 1.12 2.47
N VAL A 149 -31.87 0.22 3.21
CA VAL A 149 -33.29 0.30 3.55
C VAL A 149 -33.60 1.56 4.35
N ILE A 150 -32.81 1.88 5.38
CA ILE A 150 -32.95 3.11 6.17
C ILE A 150 -32.82 4.34 5.27
N THR A 151 -31.91 4.29 4.29
CA THR A 151 -31.69 5.38 3.36
C THR A 151 -32.85 5.62 2.41
N PHE A 152 -33.45 4.56 1.90
CA PHE A 152 -34.65 4.67 1.07
C PHE A 152 -35.88 5.09 1.89
N LYS A 153 -36.10 4.51 3.08
CA LYS A 153 -37.26 4.83 3.94
C LYS A 153 -37.23 6.26 4.49
N SER A 154 -36.06 6.80 4.83
CA SER A 154 -35.94 8.17 5.39
C SER A 154 -36.15 9.29 4.35
N LYS A 155 -36.58 8.97 3.12
CA LYS A 155 -36.86 9.93 2.02
C LYS A 155 -35.71 10.92 1.76
N ARG A 156 -34.44 10.51 1.96
CA ARG A 156 -33.21 11.32 1.79
C ARG A 156 -33.10 12.59 2.64
N ARG A 157 -34.08 12.88 3.53
CA ARG A 157 -34.12 14.16 4.29
C ARG A 157 -33.25 14.12 5.54
N SER A 158 -33.14 12.99 6.22
CA SER A 158 -32.29 12.87 7.41
C SER A 158 -30.82 13.06 7.06
N ILE A 159 -30.14 13.93 7.82
CA ILE A 159 -28.69 14.12 7.71
C ILE A 159 -27.94 12.88 8.21
N VAL A 160 -28.40 12.25 9.30
CA VAL A 160 -27.78 11.05 9.88
C VAL A 160 -27.75 9.91 8.86
N THR A 161 -28.86 9.71 8.16
CA THR A 161 -28.97 8.68 7.14
C THR A 161 -28.03 8.91 5.96
N ARG A 162 -27.85 10.17 5.55
CA ARG A 162 -26.89 10.54 4.49
C ARG A 162 -25.44 10.27 4.92
N LEU A 163 -25.11 10.57 6.18
CA LEU A 163 -23.79 10.29 6.75
C LEU A 163 -23.54 8.79 6.93
N ALA A 164 -24.55 8.02 7.35
CA ALA A 164 -24.44 6.57 7.46
C ALA A 164 -24.19 5.92 6.08
N PHE A 165 -24.92 6.36 5.05
CA PHE A 165 -24.67 5.91 3.68
C PHE A 165 -23.30 6.34 3.16
N PHE A 166 -22.84 7.54 3.52
CA PHE A 166 -21.48 7.97 3.24
C PHE A 166 -20.45 7.01 3.84
N VAL A 167 -20.61 6.59 5.11
CA VAL A 167 -19.70 5.64 5.76
C VAL A 167 -19.64 4.33 4.99
N LEU A 168 -20.79 3.79 4.55
CA LEU A 168 -20.81 2.57 3.75
C LEU A 168 -20.04 2.71 2.43
N ILE A 169 -20.23 3.83 1.72
CA ILE A 169 -19.47 4.09 0.49
C ILE A 169 -17.98 4.28 0.79
N ALA A 170 -17.67 4.99 1.88
CA ALA A 170 -16.31 5.28 2.28
C ALA A 170 -15.49 4.02 2.59
N LEU A 171 -16.17 2.93 2.95
CA LEU A 171 -15.58 1.63 3.23
C LEU A 171 -15.58 0.67 2.04
N ILE A 172 -16.12 1.05 0.87
CA ILE A 172 -16.04 0.23 -0.35
C ILE A 172 -14.59 -0.18 -0.69
N PRO A 173 -13.56 0.68 -0.55
CA PRO A 173 -12.17 0.25 -0.77
C PRO A 173 -11.74 -0.95 0.09
N ALA A 174 -12.29 -1.09 1.30
CA ALA A 174 -12.01 -2.23 2.18
C ALA A 174 -12.65 -3.55 1.71
N LEU A 175 -13.56 -3.50 0.73
CA LEU A 175 -14.05 -4.69 0.04
C LEU A 175 -13.02 -5.23 -0.95
N SER A 176 -11.93 -4.50 -1.26
CA SER A 176 -10.89 -4.94 -2.20
C SER A 176 -11.46 -5.52 -3.49
N ILE A 177 -12.47 -4.84 -4.05
CA ILE A 177 -13.09 -5.19 -5.34
C ILE A 177 -12.01 -5.07 -6.42
N VAL A 178 -11.28 -3.96 -6.40
CA VAL A 178 -10.00 -3.83 -7.06
C VAL A 178 -8.95 -4.46 -6.12
N PRO A 179 -8.20 -5.48 -6.56
CA PRO A 179 -7.18 -6.10 -5.74
C PRO A 179 -6.13 -5.05 -5.38
N LEU A 180 -5.95 -4.82 -4.09
CA LEU A 180 -4.88 -3.98 -3.55
C LEU A 180 -3.83 -4.91 -2.93
N PRO A 181 -2.53 -4.52 -2.94
CA PRO A 181 -1.47 -5.36 -2.41
C PRO A 181 -1.74 -5.81 -0.97
N ARG A 182 -2.21 -4.89 -0.13
CA ARG A 182 -2.67 -5.17 1.24
C ARG A 182 -4.19 -5.38 1.24
N PHE A 183 -4.60 -6.60 1.53
CA PHE A 183 -6.01 -6.98 1.54
C PHE A 183 -6.76 -6.31 2.69
N ASN A 184 -6.17 -6.30 3.88
CA ASN A 184 -6.71 -5.58 5.04
C ASN A 184 -5.82 -4.39 5.40
N SER A 185 -6.43 -3.24 5.68
CA SER A 185 -5.72 -2.15 6.32
C SER A 185 -6.65 -1.17 7.05
N PRO A 186 -6.26 -0.67 8.24
CA PRO A 186 -6.95 0.42 8.92
C PRO A 186 -7.08 1.70 8.09
N HIS A 187 -6.14 1.97 7.16
CA HIS A 187 -6.17 3.21 6.36
C HIS A 187 -7.41 3.35 5.48
N TYR A 188 -8.08 2.23 5.15
CA TYR A 188 -9.33 2.27 4.38
C TYR A 188 -10.48 2.96 5.13
N SER A 189 -10.38 3.09 6.46
CA SER A 189 -11.43 3.71 7.29
C SER A 189 -11.20 5.20 7.56
N PHE A 190 -10.07 5.77 7.14
CA PHE A 190 -9.68 7.15 7.51
C PHE A 190 -10.73 8.21 7.14
N ILE A 191 -11.40 8.07 6.00
CA ILE A 191 -12.43 9.04 5.58
C ILE A 191 -13.77 8.78 6.27
N ALA A 192 -14.04 7.55 6.69
CA ALA A 192 -15.25 7.20 7.43
C ALA A 192 -15.23 7.75 8.87
N ILE A 193 -14.06 7.77 9.53
CA ILE A 193 -13.92 8.14 10.94
C ILE A 193 -14.45 9.56 11.26
N PRO A 194 -14.07 10.64 10.54
CA PRO A 194 -14.62 11.98 10.81
C PRO A 194 -16.15 12.03 10.66
N VAL A 195 -16.69 11.26 9.72
CA VAL A 195 -18.15 11.19 9.48
C VAL A 195 -18.85 10.46 10.62
N VAL A 196 -18.25 9.41 11.17
CA VAL A 196 -18.76 8.73 12.38
C VAL A 196 -18.75 9.69 13.57
N GLY A 197 -17.71 10.50 13.74
CA GLY A 197 -17.68 11.56 14.76
C GLY A 197 -18.85 12.55 14.61
N MET A 198 -19.16 12.97 13.39
CA MET A 198 -20.34 13.81 13.12
C MET A 198 -21.66 13.12 13.47
N ILE A 199 -21.79 11.82 13.14
CA ILE A 199 -22.97 11.02 13.50
C ILE A 199 -23.15 10.97 15.03
N VAL A 200 -22.08 10.72 15.78
CA VAL A 200 -22.09 10.70 17.25
C VAL A 200 -22.59 12.04 17.80
N VAL A 201 -22.09 13.17 17.31
CA VAL A 201 -22.55 14.51 17.74
C VAL A 201 -24.05 14.71 17.45
N LEU A 202 -24.52 14.29 16.29
CA LEU A 202 -25.94 14.41 15.92
C LEU A 202 -26.85 13.53 16.77
N ILE A 203 -26.41 12.30 17.10
CA ILE A 203 -27.10 11.42 18.05
C ILE A 203 -27.13 12.06 19.43
N GLY A 204 -26.01 12.62 19.90
CA GLY A 204 -25.95 13.35 21.16
C GLY A 204 -26.98 14.47 21.24
N ARG A 205 -27.13 15.27 20.18
CA ARG A 205 -28.17 16.30 20.11
C ARG A 205 -29.58 15.73 20.23
N GLN A 206 -29.85 14.55 19.68
CA GLN A 206 -31.15 13.88 19.80
C GLN A 206 -31.38 13.34 21.22
N VAL A 207 -30.35 12.76 21.85
CA VAL A 207 -30.40 12.28 23.24
C VAL A 207 -30.70 13.43 24.20
N VAL A 208 -30.01 14.56 24.07
CA VAL A 208 -30.23 15.76 24.89
C VAL A 208 -31.67 16.27 24.75
N ARG A 209 -32.21 16.27 23.52
CA ARG A 209 -33.60 16.70 23.28
C ARG A 209 -34.63 15.77 23.91
N ARG A 210 -34.36 14.46 23.97
CA ARG A 210 -35.31 13.45 24.44
C ARG A 210 -35.27 13.24 25.96
N PHE A 211 -34.08 13.31 26.55
CA PHE A 211 -33.83 12.95 27.95
C PHE A 211 -33.31 14.12 28.80
N GLY A 212 -33.30 15.34 28.26
CA GLY A 212 -32.90 16.55 28.96
C GLY A 212 -31.45 16.50 29.48
N ASN A 213 -31.24 17.05 30.69
CA ASN A 213 -29.91 17.20 31.30
C ASN A 213 -29.28 15.86 31.71
N LEU A 214 -30.08 14.89 32.18
CA LEU A 214 -29.55 13.58 32.57
C LEU A 214 -29.00 12.83 31.36
N GLY A 215 -29.76 12.80 30.25
CA GLY A 215 -29.29 12.19 29.00
C GLY A 215 -28.05 12.89 28.44
N LYS A 216 -27.96 14.23 28.57
CA LYS A 216 -26.76 14.99 28.22
C LYS A 216 -25.55 14.53 29.03
N ALA A 217 -25.68 14.44 30.36
CA ALA A 217 -24.59 14.08 31.26
C ALA A 217 -24.09 12.65 30.96
N LEU A 218 -25.00 11.69 30.83
CA LEU A 218 -24.67 10.30 30.48
C LEU A 218 -24.00 10.19 29.11
N PHE A 219 -24.52 10.89 28.10
CA PHE A 219 -23.92 10.89 26.76
C PHE A 219 -22.50 11.47 26.77
N VAL A 220 -22.30 12.62 27.42
CA VAL A 220 -20.98 13.25 27.55
C VAL A 220 -20.01 12.34 28.30
N LEU A 221 -20.45 11.69 29.38
CA LEU A 221 -19.64 10.74 30.13
C LEU A 221 -19.19 9.56 29.24
N LEU A 222 -20.12 8.91 28.54
CA LEU A 222 -19.81 7.76 27.68
C LEU A 222 -18.89 8.13 26.52
N VAL A 223 -19.17 9.23 25.82
CA VAL A 223 -18.30 9.72 24.74
C VAL A 223 -16.94 10.18 25.29
N GLY A 224 -16.92 10.81 26.46
CA GLY A 224 -15.69 11.22 27.14
C GLY A 224 -14.79 10.03 27.48
N ILE A 225 -15.37 8.98 28.05
CA ILE A 225 -14.67 7.71 28.32
C ILE A 225 -14.13 7.11 27.01
N TRP A 226 -14.94 7.06 25.96
CA TRP A 226 -14.53 6.51 24.67
C TRP A 226 -13.36 7.30 24.04
N ILE A 227 -13.44 8.64 24.02
CA ILE A 227 -12.36 9.50 23.52
C ILE A 227 -11.11 9.36 24.39
N PHE A 228 -11.25 9.25 25.71
CA PHE A 228 -10.12 9.04 26.61
C PHE A 228 -9.37 7.75 26.28
N PHE A 229 -10.07 6.62 26.13
CA PHE A 229 -9.46 5.35 25.71
C PHE A 229 -8.77 5.46 24.34
N MET A 230 -9.39 6.14 23.36
CA MET A 230 -8.76 6.39 22.06
C MET A 230 -7.49 7.21 22.17
N ALA A 231 -7.49 8.26 22.99
CA ALA A 231 -6.33 9.13 23.19
C ALA A 231 -5.17 8.37 23.84
N VAL A 232 -5.45 7.61 24.91
CA VAL A 232 -4.46 6.76 25.59
C VAL A 232 -3.94 5.68 24.64
N SER A 233 -4.82 4.99 23.90
CA SER A 233 -4.42 3.97 22.94
C SER A 233 -3.56 4.54 21.80
N THR A 234 -3.86 5.75 21.33
CA THR A 234 -3.09 6.41 20.26
C THR A 234 -1.73 6.86 20.77
N PHE A 235 -1.68 7.49 21.95
CA PHE A 235 -0.44 7.95 22.57
C PHE A 235 0.52 6.78 22.85
N THR A 236 -0.01 5.70 23.45
CA THR A 236 0.79 4.50 23.74
C THR A 236 1.27 3.79 22.48
N ALA A 237 0.44 3.74 21.42
CA ALA A 237 0.84 3.20 20.13
C ALA A 237 1.99 3.99 19.48
N GLY A 238 2.09 5.30 19.76
CA GLY A 238 3.17 6.15 19.25
C GLY A 238 4.58 5.64 19.61
N PHE A 239 4.74 5.03 20.79
CA PHE A 239 6.05 4.50 21.23
C PHE A 239 6.51 3.25 20.45
N GLN A 240 5.62 2.62 19.68
CA GLN A 240 5.96 1.46 18.86
C GLN A 240 6.82 1.84 17.65
N PHE A 241 6.74 3.09 17.17
CA PHE A 241 7.50 3.57 16.00
C PHE A 241 8.99 3.83 16.28
N LYS A 242 9.51 3.44 17.45
CA LYS A 242 10.93 3.62 17.78
C LYS A 242 11.83 2.73 16.93
N ASP A 243 11.42 1.50 16.67
CA ASP A 243 12.16 0.52 15.86
C ASP A 243 11.23 -0.59 15.36
N ASP A 244 11.67 -1.34 14.36
CA ASP A 244 10.89 -2.41 13.73
C ASP A 244 10.55 -3.54 14.71
N LEU A 245 11.43 -3.83 15.68
CA LEU A 245 11.17 -4.87 16.67
C LEU A 245 9.95 -4.52 17.55
N ARG A 246 9.84 -3.27 18.00
CA ARG A 246 8.71 -2.79 18.82
C ARG A 246 7.43 -2.65 18.02
N LEU A 247 7.52 -2.29 16.74
CA LEU A 247 6.38 -2.14 15.86
C LEU A 247 5.80 -3.49 15.42
N PHE A 248 6.66 -4.40 14.96
CA PHE A 248 6.25 -5.65 14.33
C PHE A 248 6.29 -6.86 15.26
N GLY A 249 7.15 -6.88 16.28
CA GLY A 249 7.30 -8.01 17.20
C GLY A 249 5.99 -8.44 17.89
N PRO A 250 5.27 -7.51 18.56
CA PRO A 250 3.98 -7.84 19.18
C PRO A 250 2.91 -8.25 18.16
N GLU A 251 2.93 -7.66 16.96
CA GLU A 251 1.96 -7.95 15.90
C GLU A 251 2.17 -9.36 15.33
N VAL A 252 3.42 -9.75 15.04
CA VAL A 252 3.78 -11.11 14.61
C VAL A 252 3.49 -12.14 15.71
N LYS A 253 3.73 -11.80 16.98
CA LYS A 253 3.37 -12.69 18.10
C LYS A 253 1.86 -12.92 18.19
N ARG A 254 1.04 -11.91 17.86
CA ARG A 254 -0.42 -12.03 17.84
C ARG A 254 -0.92 -12.76 16.59
N ASP A 255 -0.26 -12.55 15.46
CA ASP A 255 -0.62 -13.15 14.18
C ASP A 255 0.63 -13.59 13.41
N ASP A 256 0.97 -14.86 13.56
CA ASP A 256 2.12 -15.51 12.93
C ASP A 256 1.96 -15.64 11.40
N ASN A 257 0.80 -15.27 10.85
CA ASN A 257 0.61 -15.18 9.40
C ASN A 257 0.98 -13.81 8.83
N PHE A 258 1.41 -12.85 9.67
CA PHE A 258 1.73 -11.50 9.24
C PHE A 258 3.07 -11.44 8.51
N ARG A 259 3.06 -11.81 7.23
CA ARG A 259 4.25 -11.97 6.39
C ARG A 259 5.09 -10.69 6.27
N GLU A 260 4.44 -9.54 6.10
CA GLU A 260 5.13 -8.24 6.09
C GLU A 260 5.83 -7.98 7.44
N GLY A 261 5.21 -8.31 8.57
CA GLY A 261 5.85 -8.21 9.88
C GLY A 261 7.06 -9.13 10.04
N HIS A 262 6.97 -10.37 9.57
CA HIS A 262 8.12 -11.27 9.50
C HIS A 262 9.25 -10.71 8.61
N PHE A 263 8.93 -10.10 7.47
CA PHE A 263 9.93 -9.46 6.62
C PHE A 263 10.70 -8.35 7.34
N TYR A 264 10.00 -7.44 8.02
CA TYR A 264 10.63 -6.34 8.77
C TYR A 264 11.43 -6.82 9.98
N LEU A 265 10.95 -7.83 10.71
CA LEU A 265 11.74 -8.46 11.77
C LEU A 265 12.99 -9.14 11.22
N GLY A 266 12.89 -9.76 10.04
CA GLY A 266 14.00 -10.30 9.29
C GLY A 266 15.07 -9.25 8.98
N ASP A 267 14.67 -8.10 8.42
CA ASP A 267 15.56 -6.97 8.14
C ASP A 267 16.20 -6.40 9.42
N TYR A 268 15.41 -6.28 10.50
CA TYR A 268 15.91 -5.84 11.80
C TYR A 268 17.04 -6.74 12.32
N TYR A 269 16.85 -8.06 12.31
CA TYR A 269 17.89 -8.99 12.78
C TYR A 269 19.07 -9.07 11.82
N LEU A 270 18.85 -8.91 10.52
CA LEU A 270 19.91 -8.86 9.52
C LEU A 270 20.89 -7.71 9.78
N ARG A 271 20.37 -6.50 10.05
CA ARG A 271 21.18 -5.31 10.41
C ARG A 271 21.93 -5.44 11.73
N ARG A 272 21.51 -6.38 12.59
CA ARG A 272 22.15 -6.71 13.87
C ARG A 272 23.07 -7.92 13.76
N GLU A 273 23.31 -8.40 12.54
CA GLU A 273 24.14 -9.57 12.24
C GLU A 273 23.65 -10.86 12.92
N ASN A 274 22.39 -10.89 13.38
CA ASN A 274 21.76 -12.10 13.90
C ASN A 274 21.15 -12.89 12.74
N TYR A 275 22.02 -13.48 11.93
CA TYR A 275 21.63 -14.12 10.67
C TYR A 275 20.71 -15.33 10.86
N GLN A 276 20.78 -16.02 12.01
CA GLN A 276 19.89 -17.14 12.33
C GLN A 276 18.44 -16.68 12.49
N LEU A 277 18.20 -15.64 13.32
CA LEU A 277 16.85 -15.09 13.48
C LEU A 277 16.37 -14.36 12.23
N ALA A 278 17.27 -13.68 11.51
CA ALA A 278 16.95 -13.05 10.24
C ALA A 278 16.44 -14.09 9.23
N ALA A 279 17.15 -15.21 9.07
CA ALA A 279 16.77 -16.28 8.15
C ALA A 279 15.39 -16.84 8.52
N LYS A 280 15.18 -17.19 9.80
CA LYS A 280 13.88 -17.69 10.28
C LYS A 280 12.73 -16.77 9.91
N HIS A 281 12.85 -15.48 10.23
CA HIS A 281 11.79 -14.51 9.95
C HIS A 281 11.60 -14.28 8.44
N LEU A 282 12.67 -14.20 7.65
CA LEU A 282 12.57 -14.04 6.20
C LEU A 282 11.97 -15.28 5.51
N GLU A 283 12.32 -16.49 5.96
CA GLU A 283 11.69 -17.74 5.52
C GLU A 283 10.18 -17.76 5.85
N ASP A 284 9.80 -17.39 7.08
CA ASP A 284 8.39 -17.27 7.48
C ASP A 284 7.65 -16.21 6.64
N SER A 285 8.30 -15.10 6.28
CA SER A 285 7.73 -14.07 5.41
C SER A 285 7.46 -14.60 3.99
N LEU A 286 8.25 -15.56 3.51
CA LEU A 286 8.10 -16.18 2.20
C LEU A 286 7.18 -17.40 2.21
N ARG A 287 6.87 -17.96 3.38
CA ARG A 287 5.99 -19.12 3.53
C ARG A 287 4.57 -18.81 3.04
N GLN A 288 4.10 -19.60 2.09
CA GLN A 288 2.70 -19.58 1.68
C GLN A 288 1.88 -20.44 2.63
N ARG A 289 0.75 -19.90 3.11
CA ARG A 289 -0.18 -20.61 3.99
C ARG A 289 -1.52 -20.75 3.27
N PRO A 290 -1.98 -21.98 2.99
CA PRO A 290 -3.29 -22.20 2.37
C PRO A 290 -4.40 -21.55 3.18
N GLY A 291 -5.35 -20.88 2.51
CA GLY A 291 -6.45 -20.21 3.18
C GLY A 291 -6.09 -18.91 3.90
N VAL A 292 -4.89 -18.36 3.68
CA VAL A 292 -4.49 -17.04 4.19
C VAL A 292 -4.09 -16.13 3.04
N ILE A 293 -4.61 -14.91 3.06
CA ILE A 293 -4.17 -13.80 2.19
C ILE A 293 -3.29 -12.89 3.03
N ALA A 294 -2.01 -12.74 2.68
CA ALA A 294 -1.08 -11.86 3.37
C ALA A 294 -0.03 -11.31 2.41
N PHE A 295 0.22 -10.01 2.49
CA PHE A 295 1.16 -9.30 1.64
C PHE A 295 2.60 -9.46 2.12
N VAL A 296 3.53 -9.52 1.17
CA VAL A 296 4.96 -9.28 1.37
C VAL A 296 5.55 -8.85 0.04
N ASP A 297 6.54 -7.95 0.06
CA ASP A 297 7.41 -7.72 -1.09
C ASP A 297 8.33 -8.94 -1.27
N ARG A 298 7.83 -9.95 -1.99
CA ARG A 298 8.51 -11.24 -2.16
C ARG A 298 9.92 -11.07 -2.75
N PRO A 299 10.15 -10.29 -3.82
CA PRO A 299 11.51 -10.05 -4.33
C PRO A 299 12.45 -9.47 -3.28
N ALA A 300 12.03 -8.44 -2.52
CA ALA A 300 12.86 -7.85 -1.48
C ALA A 300 13.16 -8.86 -0.36
N ALA A 301 12.17 -9.61 0.08
CA ALA A 301 12.34 -10.66 1.09
C ALA A 301 13.31 -11.77 0.61
N MET A 302 13.25 -12.18 -0.66
CA MET A 302 14.17 -13.15 -1.25
C MET A 302 15.60 -12.62 -1.33
N ILE A 303 15.79 -11.35 -1.73
CA ILE A 303 17.11 -10.71 -1.78
C ILE A 303 17.72 -10.63 -0.37
N ASN A 304 16.93 -10.20 0.63
CA ASN A 304 17.38 -10.14 2.02
C ASN A 304 17.69 -11.54 2.57
N LEU A 305 16.89 -12.55 2.23
CA LEU A 305 17.14 -13.94 2.63
C LEU A 305 18.42 -14.47 1.99
N ALA A 306 18.65 -14.17 0.70
CA ALA A 306 19.89 -14.52 0.03
C ALA A 306 21.10 -13.87 0.70
N GLY A 307 21.06 -12.58 1.03
CA GLY A 307 22.12 -11.91 1.79
C GLY A 307 22.37 -12.54 3.17
N THR A 308 21.30 -12.97 3.83
CA THR A 308 21.37 -13.69 5.11
C THR A 308 22.04 -15.06 4.93
N TYR A 309 21.65 -15.82 3.91
CA TYR A 309 22.23 -17.11 3.57
C TYR A 309 23.72 -17.00 3.19
N LEU A 310 24.13 -15.96 2.47
CA LEU A 310 25.55 -15.70 2.21
C LEU A 310 26.35 -15.51 3.51
N SER A 311 25.76 -14.81 4.49
CA SER A 311 26.38 -14.60 5.80
C SER A 311 26.45 -15.92 6.60
N LEU A 312 25.50 -16.82 6.38
CA LEU A 312 25.49 -18.19 6.92
C LEU A 312 26.28 -19.22 6.08
N ARG A 313 27.02 -18.78 5.06
CA ARG A 313 27.76 -19.64 4.12
C ARG A 313 26.90 -20.63 3.31
N LYS A 314 25.60 -20.40 3.21
CA LYS A 314 24.62 -21.13 2.37
C LYS A 314 24.59 -20.54 0.96
N ILE A 315 25.68 -20.71 0.22
CA ILE A 315 25.90 -19.99 -1.05
C ILE A 315 24.94 -20.45 -2.13
N ASP A 316 24.66 -21.75 -2.22
CA ASP A 316 23.83 -22.31 -3.29
C ASP A 316 22.37 -21.90 -3.15
N GLU A 317 21.84 -21.89 -1.92
CA GLU A 317 20.50 -21.41 -1.62
C GLU A 317 20.36 -19.90 -1.91
N ALA A 318 21.38 -19.11 -1.58
CA ALA A 318 21.41 -17.69 -1.91
C ALA A 318 21.40 -17.46 -3.43
N GLN A 319 22.25 -18.18 -4.19
CA GLN A 319 22.28 -18.07 -5.65
C GLN A 319 20.93 -18.45 -6.28
N LYS A 320 20.31 -19.52 -5.81
CA LYS A 320 18.99 -19.96 -6.30
C LYS A 320 17.93 -18.86 -6.15
N LEU A 321 17.85 -18.24 -4.97
CA LEU A 321 16.89 -17.15 -4.71
C LEU A 321 17.15 -15.94 -5.61
N LEU A 322 18.41 -15.53 -5.77
CA LEU A 322 18.76 -14.37 -6.58
C LEU A 322 18.52 -14.60 -8.08
N ARG A 323 18.81 -15.80 -8.61
CA ARG A 323 18.49 -16.15 -10.00
C ARG A 323 16.99 -16.10 -10.24
N GLU A 324 16.18 -16.65 -9.33
CA GLU A 324 14.72 -16.57 -9.45
C GLU A 324 14.22 -15.12 -9.51
N VAL A 325 14.77 -14.22 -8.67
CA VAL A 325 14.38 -12.80 -8.70
C VAL A 325 14.87 -12.13 -9.99
N ALA A 326 16.10 -12.36 -10.43
CA ALA A 326 16.64 -11.79 -11.65
C ALA A 326 15.83 -12.21 -12.90
N GLU A 327 15.38 -13.45 -12.98
CA GLU A 327 14.60 -13.96 -14.14
C GLU A 327 13.16 -13.46 -14.17
N LYS A 328 12.51 -13.30 -13.01
CA LYS A 328 11.06 -13.02 -12.93
C LYS A 328 10.71 -11.55 -12.72
N ASN A 329 11.68 -10.71 -12.41
CA ASN A 329 11.46 -9.31 -12.07
C ASN A 329 12.25 -8.36 -12.97
N SER A 330 11.81 -7.11 -12.99
CA SER A 330 12.41 -5.99 -13.72
C SER A 330 12.84 -4.87 -12.75
N GLY A 331 13.62 -3.93 -13.25
CA GLY A 331 13.99 -2.71 -12.52
C GLY A 331 14.88 -2.98 -11.30
N ILE A 332 14.65 -2.27 -10.20
CA ILE A 332 15.60 -2.22 -9.08
C ILE A 332 15.86 -3.58 -8.40
N ASN A 333 14.86 -4.45 -8.31
CA ASN A 333 15.03 -5.77 -7.68
C ASN A 333 15.82 -6.74 -8.57
N HIS A 334 15.64 -6.63 -9.89
CA HIS A 334 16.46 -7.34 -10.88
C HIS A 334 17.93 -6.92 -10.76
N LEU A 335 18.19 -5.61 -10.82
CA LEU A 335 19.53 -5.04 -10.66
C LEU A 335 20.17 -5.46 -9.34
N ARG A 336 19.48 -5.31 -8.20
CA ARG A 336 20.01 -5.76 -6.89
C ARG A 336 20.37 -7.25 -6.88
N SER A 337 19.59 -8.08 -7.58
CA SER A 337 19.84 -9.51 -7.66
C SER A 337 21.07 -9.83 -8.50
N LEU A 338 21.25 -9.17 -9.66
CA LEU A 338 22.44 -9.29 -10.50
C LEU A 338 23.71 -8.84 -9.76
N TYR A 339 23.64 -7.72 -9.04
CA TYR A 339 24.77 -7.26 -8.23
C TYR A 339 25.17 -8.29 -7.18
N ASN A 340 24.21 -8.82 -6.43
CA ASN A 340 24.51 -9.83 -5.40
C ASN A 340 25.04 -11.15 -6.02
N LEU A 341 24.53 -11.56 -7.19
CA LEU A 341 25.10 -12.70 -7.93
C LEU A 341 26.55 -12.44 -8.36
N ALA A 342 26.85 -11.22 -8.83
CA ALA A 342 28.20 -10.82 -9.21
C ALA A 342 29.15 -10.81 -8.01
N VAL A 343 28.69 -10.39 -6.82
CA VAL A 343 29.47 -10.51 -5.57
C VAL A 343 29.79 -11.97 -5.24
N ILE A 344 28.85 -12.89 -5.48
CA ILE A 344 29.11 -14.33 -5.29
C ILE A 344 30.12 -14.83 -6.32
N ALA A 345 30.00 -14.43 -7.60
CA ALA A 345 30.94 -14.78 -8.65
C ALA A 345 32.35 -14.27 -8.34
N ASP A 346 32.49 -13.06 -7.80
CA ASP A 346 33.76 -12.48 -7.36
C ASP A 346 34.42 -13.31 -6.26
N ARG A 347 33.66 -13.77 -5.27
CA ARG A 347 34.16 -14.67 -4.21
C ARG A 347 34.59 -16.03 -4.76
N LYS A 348 34.02 -16.48 -5.87
CA LYS A 348 34.40 -17.72 -6.57
C LYS A 348 35.54 -17.52 -7.58
N GLY A 349 36.00 -16.28 -7.81
CA GLY A 349 36.97 -15.95 -8.86
C GLY A 349 36.41 -16.11 -10.29
N ALA A 350 35.09 -16.18 -10.45
CA ALA A 350 34.42 -16.36 -11.74
C ALA A 350 34.21 -15.00 -12.44
N TYR A 351 35.31 -14.34 -12.80
CA TYR A 351 35.29 -12.95 -13.31
C TYR A 351 34.53 -12.78 -14.63
N GLN A 352 34.51 -13.80 -15.50
CA GLN A 352 33.68 -13.77 -16.71
C GLN A 352 32.18 -13.74 -16.38
N GLU A 353 31.75 -14.43 -15.31
CA GLU A 353 30.35 -14.41 -14.87
C GLU A 353 29.96 -13.01 -14.38
N ILE A 354 30.87 -12.27 -13.71
CA ILE A 354 30.64 -10.87 -13.32
C ILE A 354 30.36 -10.00 -14.54
N VAL A 355 31.17 -10.12 -15.58
CA VAL A 355 31.01 -9.35 -16.83
C VAL A 355 29.66 -9.67 -17.46
N ASN A 356 29.30 -10.95 -17.54
CA ASN A 356 28.02 -11.37 -18.12
C ASN A 356 26.82 -10.88 -17.31
N LEU A 357 26.90 -10.94 -15.96
CA LEU A 357 25.79 -10.55 -15.08
C LEU A 357 25.53 -9.04 -15.06
N LEU A 358 26.56 -8.21 -15.21
CA LEU A 358 26.42 -6.75 -15.06
C LEU A 358 26.44 -5.98 -16.38
N GLY A 359 26.90 -6.62 -17.46
CA GLY A 359 27.14 -5.97 -18.76
C GLY A 359 25.87 -5.51 -19.47
N ASP A 360 24.82 -6.33 -19.49
CA ASP A 360 23.59 -6.05 -20.24
C ASP A 360 22.86 -4.81 -19.68
N ASP A 361 22.92 -4.59 -18.38
CA ASP A 361 22.26 -3.48 -17.68
C ASP A 361 23.19 -2.31 -17.35
N ILE A 362 24.36 -2.22 -17.99
CA ILE A 362 25.42 -1.28 -17.58
C ILE A 362 24.95 0.19 -17.48
N TYR A 363 23.99 0.57 -18.33
CA TYR A 363 23.45 1.92 -18.38
C TYR A 363 22.42 2.23 -17.29
N GLN A 364 21.85 1.21 -16.65
CA GLN A 364 20.83 1.36 -15.60
C GLN A 364 21.44 1.56 -14.21
N TRP A 365 22.70 1.19 -14.01
CA TRP A 365 23.39 1.39 -12.73
C TRP A 365 23.68 2.87 -12.46
N GLN A 366 23.25 3.32 -11.29
CA GLN A 366 23.53 4.64 -10.74
C GLN A 366 24.55 4.60 -9.60
N GLN A 367 24.71 3.44 -8.97
CA GLN A 367 25.60 3.24 -7.84
C GLN A 367 27.02 2.86 -8.30
N PRO A 368 28.07 3.33 -7.61
CA PRO A 368 29.45 3.04 -8.00
C PRO A 368 29.86 1.58 -7.76
N GLU A 369 29.30 0.89 -6.77
CA GLU A 369 29.74 -0.43 -6.34
C GLU A 369 29.55 -1.52 -7.43
N PRO A 370 28.39 -1.63 -8.11
CA PRO A 370 28.24 -2.57 -9.24
C PRO A 370 29.16 -2.22 -10.40
N LEU A 371 29.36 -0.93 -10.68
CA LEU A 371 30.24 -0.46 -11.77
C LEU A 371 31.71 -0.79 -11.49
N LEU A 372 32.19 -0.60 -10.27
CA LEU A 372 33.53 -0.98 -9.85
C LEU A 372 33.74 -2.49 -9.89
N LEU A 373 32.73 -3.27 -9.50
CA LEU A 373 32.78 -4.72 -9.60
C LEU A 373 32.84 -5.20 -11.05
N PHE A 374 32.08 -4.56 -11.95
CA PHE A 374 32.16 -4.80 -13.39
C PHE A 374 33.54 -4.44 -13.96
N VAL A 375 34.11 -3.30 -13.57
CA VAL A 375 35.48 -2.89 -13.93
C VAL A 375 36.51 -3.94 -13.47
N LYS A 376 36.41 -4.43 -12.23
CA LYS A 376 37.26 -5.52 -11.73
C LYS A 376 37.12 -6.77 -12.60
N GLY A 377 35.89 -7.16 -12.95
CA GLY A 377 35.61 -8.27 -13.85
C GLY A 377 36.31 -8.10 -15.21
N LEU A 378 36.19 -6.94 -15.83
CA LEU A 378 36.83 -6.61 -17.10
C LEU A 378 38.36 -6.65 -17.05
N VAL A 379 38.98 -6.11 -15.99
CA VAL A 379 40.44 -6.17 -15.81
C VAL A 379 40.90 -7.62 -15.66
N LYS A 380 40.23 -8.42 -14.83
CA LYS A 380 40.58 -9.82 -14.58
C LYS A 380 40.35 -10.73 -15.80
N THR A 381 39.52 -10.33 -16.76
CA THR A 381 39.34 -11.04 -18.05
C THR A 381 40.18 -10.45 -19.19
N GLY A 382 41.04 -9.46 -18.91
CA GLY A 382 41.96 -8.87 -19.89
C GLY A 382 41.38 -7.73 -20.75
N ASN A 383 40.17 -7.27 -20.47
CA ASN A 383 39.53 -6.15 -21.17
C ASN A 383 39.76 -4.80 -20.45
N GLU A 384 41.03 -4.39 -20.34
CA GLU A 384 41.41 -3.15 -19.65
C GLU A 384 40.89 -1.88 -20.35
N ALA A 385 40.79 -1.90 -21.69
CA ALA A 385 40.24 -0.78 -22.46
C ALA A 385 38.75 -0.54 -22.12
N GLY A 386 37.96 -1.61 -21.99
CA GLY A 386 36.57 -1.52 -21.52
C GLY A 386 36.48 -0.98 -20.09
N ALA A 387 37.35 -1.47 -19.19
CA ALA A 387 37.43 -1.02 -17.81
C ALA A 387 37.71 0.50 -17.72
N GLU A 388 38.68 1.01 -18.49
CA GLU A 388 38.97 2.45 -18.56
C GLU A 388 37.76 3.25 -19.06
N GLY A 389 37.07 2.74 -20.09
CA GLY A 389 35.86 3.36 -20.62
C GLY A 389 34.76 3.55 -19.58
N ILE A 390 34.52 2.54 -18.74
CA ILE A 390 33.53 2.63 -17.65
C ILE A 390 33.97 3.63 -16.57
N LEU A 391 35.23 3.58 -16.14
CA LEU A 391 35.78 4.52 -15.14
C LEU A 391 35.65 5.99 -15.59
N LYS A 392 35.92 6.25 -16.87
CA LYS A 392 35.83 7.60 -17.46
C LYS A 392 34.39 8.04 -17.67
N ASN A 393 33.57 7.22 -18.32
CA ASN A 393 32.28 7.66 -18.86
C ASN A 393 31.09 7.45 -17.91
N ARG A 394 31.21 6.53 -16.95
CA ARG A 394 30.13 6.18 -16.01
C ARG A 394 30.42 6.61 -14.58
N LEU A 395 31.67 6.48 -14.15
CA LEU A 395 32.12 6.92 -12.83
C LEU A 395 32.73 8.33 -12.84
N PHE A 396 32.86 8.95 -14.02
CA PHE A 396 33.38 10.31 -14.20
C PHE A 396 34.77 10.54 -13.57
N ILE A 397 35.60 9.50 -13.50
CA ILE A 397 36.98 9.58 -13.01
C ILE A 397 37.85 10.09 -14.17
N ASN A 398 37.91 11.41 -14.33
CA ASN A 398 38.60 12.06 -15.45
C ASN A 398 40.13 12.02 -15.36
N ASP A 399 40.68 11.90 -14.14
CA ASP A 399 42.13 11.76 -13.91
C ASP A 399 42.63 10.41 -14.43
N TYR A 400 43.52 10.44 -15.43
CA TYR A 400 44.11 9.24 -16.02
C TYR A 400 44.92 8.43 -15.01
N LYS A 401 45.74 9.08 -14.18
CA LYS A 401 46.58 8.41 -13.19
C LYS A 401 45.72 7.65 -12.18
N LYS A 402 44.65 8.28 -11.70
CA LYS A 402 43.70 7.64 -10.78
C LYS A 402 42.99 6.44 -11.40
N ARG A 403 42.65 6.49 -12.69
CA ARG A 403 42.09 5.32 -13.40
C ARG A 403 43.10 4.18 -13.49
N GLN A 404 44.36 4.47 -13.82
CA GLN A 404 45.43 3.47 -13.88
C GLN A 404 45.73 2.86 -12.52
N GLU A 405 45.69 3.64 -11.43
CA GLU A 405 45.81 3.13 -10.06
C GLU A 405 44.70 2.13 -9.71
N ILE A 406 43.45 2.42 -10.08
CA ILE A 406 42.31 1.49 -9.88
C ILE A 406 42.50 0.21 -10.70
N ILE A 407 42.87 0.33 -11.99
CA ILE A 407 43.12 -0.83 -12.85
C ILE A 407 44.26 -1.68 -12.29
N GLN A 408 45.36 -1.06 -11.87
CA GLN A 408 46.49 -1.75 -11.26
C GLN A 408 46.12 -2.45 -9.95
N THR A 409 45.20 -1.88 -9.17
CA THR A 409 44.67 -2.51 -7.94
C THR A 409 43.84 -3.76 -8.25
N PHE A 410 43.20 -3.82 -9.42
CA PHE A 410 42.39 -4.97 -9.84
C PHE A 410 43.17 -6.02 -10.66
N ARG A 411 44.38 -5.73 -11.12
CA ARG A 411 45.30 -6.74 -11.65
C ARG A 411 45.64 -7.75 -10.57
#